data_AF-A0A2I0QDB1-F1
#
_entry.id   AF-A0A2I0QDB1-F1
#
_cell.length_a   1.000
_cell.length_b   1.000
_cell.length_c   1.000
_cell.angle_alpha   90.00
_cell.angle_beta   90.00
_cell.angle_gamma   90.00
#
_symmetry.space_group_name_H-M   'P 1'
#
loop_
_entity.id
_entity.type
_entity.pdbx_description
1 polymer ?
#
loop_
_entity_poly.entity_id
_entity_poly.type
_entity_poly.pdbx_seq_one_letter_code
_entity_poly.pdbx_strand_id
1 'polypeptide(L)'
;MKISNLLPGTFKVCIILFLLMNFAVAIPHQINFEGKLADSGGTALEGDYAMTFKIYDAQTGGTALWTETYSAVNVKNGVFNVLLGSQTALNLNFDLPYYLEVKIGTETLSPRQPLASVGYAYRAEYCDMGDSDWNISGNDMYSGVLGNVGIGTANPTSKLDVLGDAQIGSYMNLGEDVYGSWGSVLVNDKDTCNEDITNQYDCLVDVQKNCIDIRSSNQKRTVNCTINRFGLVIDTTKNSIALGAPKEASGLYSTAMGQSTTANGYVSTAMGSSTTASGSYSTAMGSHTAASGLFSTAMGHYTTSSGQSSTAIGQSTTASGMASTAMGVGTTA
;
A
#
# COMPACT_ATOMS: atom_id res chain seq x y z
N MET A 1 58.11 -22.71 -27.16
CA MET A 1 56.89 -22.99 -27.94
C MET A 1 56.16 -21.67 -28.14
N LYS A 2 56.20 -21.13 -29.37
CA LYS A 2 55.62 -19.82 -29.73
C LYS A 2 54.11 -20.00 -29.94
N ILE A 3 53.30 -19.20 -29.25
CA ILE A 3 51.88 -19.00 -29.60
C ILE A 3 51.81 -17.63 -30.27
N SER A 4 51.71 -17.67 -31.59
CA SER A 4 51.46 -16.52 -32.47
C SER A 4 49.99 -16.47 -32.86
N ASN A 5 49.43 -15.26 -32.82
CA ASN A 5 48.28 -14.78 -33.57
C ASN A 5 46.93 -15.47 -33.33
N LEU A 6 46.06 -14.80 -32.58
CA LEU A 6 44.62 -14.79 -32.85
C LEU A 6 44.02 -13.45 -32.38
N LEU A 7 43.60 -12.67 -33.39
CA LEU A 7 42.51 -11.68 -33.43
C LEU A 7 42.88 -10.18 -33.58
N PRO A 8 42.31 -9.50 -34.61
CA PRO A 8 42.63 -8.13 -35.02
C PRO A 8 41.90 -7.07 -34.17
N GLY A 9 42.50 -5.88 -34.14
CA GLY A 9 42.09 -4.77 -33.29
C GLY A 9 40.81 -4.08 -33.74
N THR A 10 39.69 -4.40 -33.08
CA THR A 10 38.51 -3.52 -32.93
C THR A 10 37.71 -3.80 -31.64
N PHE A 11 38.30 -4.48 -30.64
CA PHE A 11 37.60 -4.86 -29.39
C PHE A 11 38.27 -4.32 -28.10
N LYS A 12 39.08 -3.25 -28.21
CA LYS A 12 39.86 -2.69 -27.08
C LYS A 12 39.30 -1.42 -26.45
N VAL A 13 38.05 -1.03 -26.75
CA VAL A 13 37.43 0.19 -26.18
C VAL A 13 36.30 -0.11 -25.17
N CYS A 14 35.83 -1.36 -25.04
CA CYS A 14 34.72 -1.69 -24.13
C CYS A 14 35.07 -2.46 -22.84
N ILE A 15 36.34 -2.78 -22.55
CA ILE A 15 36.72 -3.53 -21.33
C ILE A 15 37.50 -2.67 -20.30
N ILE A 16 37.91 -1.45 -20.65
CA ILE A 16 38.64 -0.54 -19.73
C ILE A 16 37.69 0.39 -18.95
N LEU A 17 36.38 0.36 -19.24
CA LEU A 17 35.36 1.17 -18.55
C LEU A 17 34.48 0.35 -17.56
N PHE A 18 34.97 -0.81 -17.10
CA PHE A 18 34.27 -1.68 -16.15
C PHE A 18 35.16 -2.15 -14.98
N LEU A 19 36.11 -1.30 -14.57
CA LEU A 19 37.00 -1.58 -13.42
C LEU A 19 37.20 -0.35 -12.51
N LEU A 20 36.17 0.48 -12.36
CA LEU A 20 36.16 1.65 -11.48
C LEU A 20 34.87 1.66 -10.67
N MET A 21 34.82 0.82 -9.62
CA MET A 21 33.85 0.79 -8.49
C MET A 21 34.08 -0.59 -7.83
N ASN A 22 34.62 -0.77 -6.63
CA ASN A 22 34.52 -0.02 -5.41
C ASN A 22 35.85 -0.15 -4.65
N PHE A 23 36.62 0.92 -4.50
CA PHE A 23 37.36 1.05 -3.26
C PHE A 23 36.34 1.63 -2.28
N ALA A 24 35.70 0.77 -1.49
CA ALA A 24 35.34 1.22 -0.16
C ALA A 24 36.68 1.69 0.42
N VAL A 25 36.84 3.00 0.59
CA VAL A 25 37.98 3.53 1.31
C VAL A 25 37.79 3.01 2.72
N ALA A 26 38.44 1.88 3.02
CA ALA A 26 38.49 1.37 4.37
C ALA A 26 39.03 2.52 5.22
N ILE A 27 38.30 2.89 6.26
CA ILE A 27 38.80 3.87 7.23
C ILE A 27 40.14 3.31 7.70
N PRO A 28 41.25 4.03 7.54
CA PRO A 28 42.55 3.49 7.93
C PRO A 28 42.51 3.21 9.44
N HIS A 29 42.52 1.93 9.82
CA HIS A 29 42.61 1.53 11.22
C HIS A 29 44.06 1.67 11.68
N GLN A 30 44.49 2.93 11.79
CA GLN A 30 45.84 3.31 12.16
C GLN A 30 45.81 4.20 13.40
N ILE A 31 46.75 3.98 14.31
CA ILE A 31 46.90 4.79 15.52
C ILE A 31 48.20 5.58 15.40
N ASN A 32 48.08 6.91 15.47
CA ASN A 32 49.24 7.78 15.64
C ASN A 32 49.83 7.59 17.03
N PHE A 33 51.09 7.18 17.12
CA PHE A 33 51.81 7.00 18.38
C PHE A 33 53.07 7.87 18.38
N GLU A 34 53.17 8.74 19.37
CA GLU A 34 54.30 9.64 19.57
C GLU A 34 54.96 9.33 20.92
N GLY A 35 56.29 9.33 20.94
CA GLY A 35 57.06 9.06 22.15
C GLY A 35 58.34 9.87 22.22
N LYS A 36 58.87 10.01 23.44
CA LYS A 36 60.18 10.59 23.70
C LYS A 36 61.18 9.51 24.09
N LEU A 37 62.29 9.44 23.36
CA LEU A 37 63.43 8.57 23.60
C LEU A 37 64.60 9.39 24.18
N ALA A 38 65.10 8.95 25.33
CA ALA A 38 66.24 9.53 26.02
C ALA A 38 67.13 8.42 26.60
N ASP A 39 68.39 8.73 26.85
CA ASP A 39 69.30 7.83 27.56
C ASP A 39 68.99 7.76 29.07
N SER A 40 69.74 6.94 29.82
CA SER A 40 69.60 6.82 31.28
C SER A 40 69.92 8.10 32.05
N GLY A 41 70.63 9.05 31.43
CA GLY A 41 70.89 10.38 31.96
C GLY A 41 69.80 11.42 31.61
N GLY A 42 68.79 11.04 30.84
CA GLY A 42 67.71 11.91 30.39
C GLY A 42 68.06 12.78 29.16
N THR A 43 69.23 12.54 28.54
CA THR A 43 69.63 13.24 27.32
C THR A 43 68.81 12.71 26.15
N ALA A 44 68.22 13.62 25.37
CA ALA A 44 67.46 13.26 24.17
C ALA A 44 68.38 12.55 23.15
N LEU A 45 67.91 11.43 22.62
CA LEU A 45 68.64 10.65 21.63
C LEU A 45 68.30 11.10 20.21
N GLU A 46 69.23 10.91 19.28
CA GLU A 46 69.05 11.22 17.85
C GLU A 46 69.59 10.09 16.97
N GLY A 47 68.88 9.82 15.86
CA GLY A 47 69.25 8.79 14.89
C GLY A 47 68.11 7.88 14.51
N ASP A 48 68.42 6.82 13.78
CA ASP A 48 67.45 5.82 13.34
C ASP A 48 67.52 4.58 14.25
N TYR A 49 66.38 4.19 14.81
CA TYR A 49 66.29 3.08 15.76
C TYR A 49 65.31 2.02 15.28
N ALA A 50 65.69 0.75 15.36
CA ALA A 50 64.76 -0.35 15.13
C ALA A 50 63.79 -0.44 16.33
N MET A 51 62.48 -0.42 16.04
CA MET A 51 61.44 -0.44 17.06
C MET A 51 60.40 -1.51 16.76
N THR A 52 59.96 -2.24 17.78
CA THR A 52 58.86 -3.21 17.69
C THR A 52 57.76 -2.80 18.66
N PHE A 53 56.53 -2.78 18.16
CA PHE A 53 55.33 -2.46 18.92
C PHE A 53 54.46 -3.71 19.01
N LYS A 54 53.93 -3.98 20.21
CA LYS A 54 53.01 -5.10 20.43
C LYS A 54 51.84 -4.67 21.28
N ILE A 55 50.66 -5.20 20.97
CA ILE A 55 49.46 -5.00 21.78
C ILE A 55 49.14 -6.29 22.52
N TYR A 56 48.91 -6.17 23.82
CA TYR A 56 48.59 -7.26 24.74
C TYR A 56 47.22 -7.06 25.40
N ASP A 57 46.60 -8.16 25.79
CA ASP A 57 45.37 -8.22 26.59
C ASP A 57 45.57 -7.97 28.10
N ALA A 58 46.82 -7.84 28.56
CA ALA A 58 47.17 -7.59 29.96
C ALA A 58 48.45 -6.75 30.13
N GLN A 59 48.53 -5.99 31.23
CA GLN A 59 49.67 -5.11 31.53
C GLN A 59 50.98 -5.87 31.79
N THR A 60 50.87 -7.07 32.38
CA THR A 60 51.97 -8.00 32.63
C THR A 60 51.52 -9.42 32.26
N GLY A 61 52.37 -10.21 31.60
CA GLY A 61 51.97 -11.53 31.09
C GLY A 61 51.13 -11.42 29.81
N GLY A 62 50.00 -12.12 29.75
CA GLY A 62 49.03 -12.02 28.64
C GLY A 62 49.50 -12.55 27.29
N THR A 63 48.63 -12.42 26.29
CA THR A 63 48.87 -12.84 24.91
C THR A 63 49.16 -11.62 24.03
N ALA A 64 50.17 -11.71 23.16
CA ALA A 64 50.40 -10.71 22.13
C ALA A 64 49.34 -10.88 21.03
N LEU A 65 48.44 -9.92 20.91
CA LEU A 65 47.33 -9.96 19.95
C LEU A 65 47.70 -9.32 18.61
N TRP A 66 48.66 -8.40 18.62
CA TRP A 66 49.15 -7.72 17.43
C TRP A 66 50.62 -7.37 17.58
N THR A 67 51.36 -7.33 16.47
CA THR A 67 52.77 -6.97 16.44
C THR A 67 53.13 -6.28 15.13
N GLU A 68 53.91 -5.21 15.23
CA GLU A 68 54.47 -4.49 14.10
C GLU A 68 55.91 -4.09 14.39
N THR A 69 56.76 -4.12 13.37
CA THR A 69 58.18 -3.79 13.51
C THR A 69 58.59 -2.77 12.46
N TYR A 70 59.30 -1.75 12.91
CA TYR A 70 59.96 -0.76 12.09
C TYR A 70 61.46 -1.02 12.13
N SER A 71 62.05 -1.24 10.96
CA SER A 71 63.50 -1.46 10.84
C SER A 71 64.30 -0.20 11.16
N ALA A 72 63.73 0.98 10.91
CA ALA A 72 64.32 2.28 11.20
C ALA A 72 63.23 3.33 11.46
N VAL A 73 63.09 3.76 12.73
CA VAL A 73 62.27 4.91 13.14
C VAL A 73 63.20 6.08 13.38
N ASN A 74 62.95 7.19 12.68
CA ASN A 74 63.74 8.39 12.81
C ASN A 74 63.39 9.14 14.11
N VAL A 75 64.39 9.34 14.96
CA VAL A 75 64.27 10.09 16.22
C VAL A 75 65.05 11.38 16.09
N LYS A 76 64.39 12.52 16.33
CA LYS A 76 65.01 13.86 16.32
C LYS A 76 64.68 14.62 17.58
N ASN A 77 65.69 15.24 18.21
CA ASN A 77 65.55 15.85 19.53
C ASN A 77 64.88 14.91 20.56
N GLY A 78 65.13 13.61 20.44
CA GLY A 78 64.52 12.59 21.28
C GLY A 78 63.05 12.33 21.01
N VAL A 79 62.41 12.90 19.99
CA VAL A 79 60.99 12.63 19.67
C VAL A 79 60.88 11.75 18.43
N PHE A 80 59.92 10.82 18.46
CA PHE A 80 59.55 10.02 17.29
C PHE A 80 58.02 9.93 17.16
N ASN A 81 57.58 9.69 15.93
CA ASN A 81 56.18 9.49 15.58
C ASN A 81 56.08 8.29 14.63
N VAL A 82 55.13 7.39 14.89
CA VAL A 82 54.81 6.26 14.01
C VAL A 82 53.29 6.09 13.87
N LEU A 83 52.86 5.53 12.74
CA LEU A 83 51.47 5.14 12.51
C LEU A 83 51.33 3.63 12.67
N LEU A 84 50.93 3.20 13.87
CA LEU A 84 50.66 1.79 14.15
C LEU A 84 49.55 1.27 13.25
N GLY A 85 49.73 0.12 12.61
CA GLY A 85 48.78 -0.42 11.64
C GLY A 85 49.14 -0.11 10.18
N SER A 86 50.23 0.61 9.95
CA SER A 86 50.69 0.98 8.60
C SER A 86 51.48 -0.12 7.89
N GLN A 87 52.10 -1.04 8.63
CA GLN A 87 52.83 -2.19 8.06
C GLN A 87 52.08 -3.51 8.28
N THR A 88 51.50 -3.70 9.48
CA THR A 88 50.67 -4.84 9.84
C THR A 88 49.27 -4.34 10.17
N ALA A 89 48.27 -4.65 9.35
CA ALA A 89 46.88 -4.19 9.58
C ALA A 89 46.41 -4.44 11.02
N LEU A 90 45.91 -3.38 11.67
CA LEU A 90 45.45 -3.41 13.06
C LEU A 90 43.95 -3.68 13.10
N ASN A 91 43.59 -4.96 13.18
CA ASN A 91 42.20 -5.43 13.17
C ASN A 91 41.75 -5.91 14.55
N LEU A 92 42.00 -5.11 15.59
CA LEU A 92 41.49 -5.37 16.93
C LEU A 92 40.20 -4.59 17.17
N ASN A 93 39.26 -5.22 17.87
CA ASN A 93 38.10 -4.49 18.38
C ASN A 93 38.51 -3.75 19.64
N PHE A 94 38.40 -2.42 19.69
CA PHE A 94 38.86 -1.60 20.83
C PHE A 94 37.79 -1.48 21.93
N ASP A 95 37.15 -2.61 22.28
CA ASP A 95 36.09 -2.75 23.28
C ASP A 95 36.58 -3.32 24.63
N LEU A 96 37.86 -3.70 24.70
CA LEU A 96 38.52 -4.27 25.88
C LEU A 96 39.77 -3.47 26.28
N PRO A 97 40.23 -3.58 27.53
CA PRO A 97 41.48 -2.94 27.95
C PRO A 97 42.69 -3.60 27.27
N TYR A 98 43.45 -2.79 26.53
CA TYR A 98 44.68 -3.20 25.85
C TYR A 98 45.91 -2.46 26.35
N TYR A 99 47.08 -3.08 26.18
CA TYR A 99 48.35 -2.56 26.66
C TYR A 99 49.41 -2.62 25.56
N LEU A 100 50.05 -1.49 25.30
CA LEU A 100 51.12 -1.34 24.33
C LEU A 100 52.48 -1.63 24.99
N GLU A 101 53.21 -2.56 24.40
CA GLU A 101 54.62 -2.83 24.66
C GLU A 101 55.45 -2.20 23.54
N VAL A 102 56.51 -1.49 23.92
CA VAL A 102 57.46 -0.88 23.00
C VAL A 102 58.83 -1.48 23.26
N LYS A 103 59.46 -2.01 22.22
CA LYS A 103 60.84 -2.52 22.25
C LYS A 103 61.71 -1.70 21.31
N ILE A 104 62.85 -1.23 21.79
CA ILE A 104 63.79 -0.40 21.03
C ILE A 104 65.15 -1.12 21.03
N GLY A 105 65.60 -1.56 19.85
CA GLY A 105 66.78 -2.42 19.74
C GLY A 105 66.62 -3.71 20.55
N THR A 106 67.41 -3.89 21.59
CA THR A 106 67.35 -5.05 22.51
C THR A 106 66.48 -4.81 23.74
N GLU A 107 66.21 -3.56 24.07
CA GLU A 107 65.55 -3.15 25.32
C GLU A 107 64.02 -3.15 25.16
N THR A 108 63.32 -3.75 26.11
CA THR A 108 61.85 -3.72 26.19
C THR A 108 61.42 -2.78 27.30
N LEU A 109 60.58 -1.79 26.97
CA LEU A 109 60.06 -0.84 27.95
C LEU A 109 58.99 -1.52 28.83
N SER A 110 59.13 -1.34 30.14
CA SER A 110 58.24 -1.91 31.16
C SER A 110 57.94 -0.87 32.26
N PRO A 111 56.73 -0.81 32.82
CA PRO A 111 55.56 -1.64 32.47
C PRO A 111 54.93 -1.24 31.13
N ARG A 112 54.13 -2.14 30.55
CA ARG A 112 53.36 -1.82 29.34
C ARG A 112 52.40 -0.67 29.61
N GLN A 113 52.21 0.17 28.61
CA GLN A 113 51.36 1.36 28.71
C GLN A 113 49.93 1.00 28.31
N PRO A 114 48.91 1.33 29.12
CA PRO A 114 47.52 1.13 28.71
C PRO A 114 47.18 1.98 27.49
N LEU A 115 46.47 1.40 26.52
CA LEU A 115 45.86 2.15 25.43
C LEU A 115 44.56 2.76 25.95
N ALA A 116 44.58 4.07 26.16
CA ALA A 116 43.43 4.82 26.65
C ALA A 116 42.67 5.51 25.51
N SER A 117 41.36 5.63 25.66
CA SER A 117 40.51 6.38 24.74
C SER A 117 40.87 7.87 24.76
N VAL A 118 40.81 8.53 23.60
CA VAL A 118 40.96 10.00 23.50
C VAL A 118 39.65 10.70 23.89
N GLY A 119 39.73 11.94 24.38
CA GLY A 119 38.55 12.69 24.86
C GLY A 119 37.37 12.75 23.87
N TYR A 120 37.66 12.88 22.57
CA TYR A 120 36.63 12.88 21.53
C TYR A 120 36.03 11.48 21.25
N ALA A 121 36.73 10.39 21.58
CA ALA A 121 36.23 9.03 21.43
C ALA A 121 35.12 8.70 22.45
N TYR A 122 35.08 9.36 23.61
CA TYR A 122 33.97 9.23 24.57
C TYR A 122 32.62 9.70 24.00
N ARG A 123 32.62 10.67 23.06
CA ARG A 123 31.39 11.06 22.37
C ARG A 123 30.98 10.07 21.28
N ALA A 124 31.92 9.27 20.77
CA ALA A 124 31.63 8.25 19.76
C ALA A 124 30.94 7.01 20.36
N GLU A 125 31.17 6.71 21.64
CA GLU A 125 30.44 5.66 22.38
C GLU A 125 28.92 5.84 22.31
N TYR A 126 28.44 7.09 22.35
CA TYR A 126 27.02 7.41 22.23
C TYR A 126 26.45 7.22 20.81
N CYS A 127 27.29 7.11 19.77
CA CYS A 127 26.84 6.80 18.41
C CYS A 127 26.78 5.29 18.11
N ASP A 128 27.57 4.46 18.80
CA ASP A 128 27.58 2.99 18.63
C ASP A 128 26.51 2.27 19.45
N MET A 129 25.88 2.96 20.41
CA MET A 129 24.56 2.57 20.92
C MET A 129 23.51 2.96 19.88
N GLY A 130 23.62 2.39 18.68
CA GLY A 130 22.64 2.52 17.62
C GLY A 130 21.28 2.29 18.24
N ASP A 131 20.39 3.26 18.06
CA ASP A 131 19.01 3.19 18.49
C ASP A 131 18.41 1.88 17.96
N SER A 132 18.41 0.86 18.82
CA SER A 132 17.96 -0.50 18.47
C SER A 132 16.46 -0.54 18.21
N ASP A 133 15.80 0.61 18.38
CA ASP A 133 14.41 0.82 18.05
C ASP A 133 14.20 0.82 16.54
N TRP A 134 15.23 0.99 15.71
CA TRP A 134 15.11 0.91 14.24
C TRP A 134 16.08 -0.11 13.62
N ASN A 135 15.51 -1.19 13.10
CA ASN A 135 16.23 -2.24 12.40
C ASN A 135 16.23 -1.99 10.90
N ILE A 136 17.35 -2.31 10.25
CA ILE A 136 17.49 -2.31 8.79
C ILE A 136 17.71 -3.75 8.33
N SER A 137 16.86 -4.25 7.44
CA SER A 137 17.02 -5.57 6.80
C SER A 137 16.85 -5.44 5.29
N GLY A 138 17.93 -5.63 4.55
CA GLY A 138 17.94 -5.37 3.10
C GLY A 138 17.65 -3.90 2.80
N ASN A 139 16.56 -3.64 2.10
CA ASN A 139 16.10 -2.28 1.75
C ASN A 139 15.01 -1.75 2.70
N ASP A 140 14.61 -2.54 3.70
CA ASP A 140 13.52 -2.21 4.60
C ASP A 140 14.06 -1.67 5.92
N MET A 141 13.43 -0.60 6.42
CA MET A 141 13.62 -0.08 7.77
C MET A 141 12.34 -0.32 8.57
N TYR A 142 12.45 -0.85 9.79
CA TYR A 142 11.29 -1.12 10.64
C TYR A 142 11.62 -0.99 12.12
N SER A 143 10.59 -0.69 12.92
CA SER A 143 10.73 -0.55 14.36
C SER A 143 11.09 -1.89 15.01
N GLY A 144 12.21 -1.94 15.72
CA GLY A 144 12.65 -3.06 16.55
C GLY A 144 11.91 -3.18 17.89
N VAL A 145 11.24 -2.12 18.34
CA VAL A 145 10.40 -2.16 19.54
C VAL A 145 9.01 -2.74 19.24
N LEU A 146 8.47 -3.56 20.16
CA LEU A 146 7.15 -4.20 20.06
C LEU A 146 5.96 -3.22 20.25
N GLY A 147 6.26 -1.95 20.54
CA GLY A 147 5.30 -0.91 20.88
C GLY A 147 4.63 -0.23 19.68
N ASN A 148 4.29 1.03 19.89
CA ASN A 148 3.68 1.94 18.92
C ASN A 148 4.69 3.04 18.58
N VAL A 149 4.74 3.45 17.31
CA VAL A 149 5.60 4.56 16.85
C VAL A 149 4.77 5.84 16.81
N GLY A 150 5.22 6.87 17.54
CA GLY A 150 4.62 8.20 17.52
C GLY A 150 5.47 9.19 16.72
N ILE A 151 4.86 9.87 15.75
CA ILE A 151 5.45 11.03 15.06
C ILE A 151 4.71 12.27 15.56
N GLY A 152 5.41 13.16 16.27
CA GLY A 152 4.80 14.35 16.88
C GLY A 152 4.05 14.10 18.19
N THR A 153 4.04 12.86 18.71
CA THR A 153 3.44 12.49 20.00
C THR A 153 4.34 11.52 20.77
N ALA A 154 4.38 11.67 22.10
CA ALA A 154 5.05 10.72 23.00
C ALA A 154 4.13 9.60 23.51
N ASN A 155 2.81 9.70 23.24
CA ASN A 155 1.81 8.74 23.70
C ASN A 155 0.98 8.19 22.52
N PRO A 156 1.60 7.42 21.61
CA PRO A 156 0.92 6.91 20.42
C PRO A 156 -0.15 5.87 20.76
N THR A 157 -1.35 6.06 20.23
CA THR A 157 -2.52 5.19 20.47
C THR A 157 -2.67 4.08 19.44
N SER A 158 -1.92 4.14 18.35
CA SER A 158 -1.92 3.19 17.25
C SER A 158 -0.49 2.80 16.87
N LYS A 159 -0.32 1.70 16.12
CA LYS A 159 0.99 1.15 15.75
C LYS A 159 1.90 2.17 15.06
N LEU A 160 1.31 3.00 14.21
CA LEU A 160 1.87 4.26 13.74
C LEU A 160 0.84 5.35 14.05
N ASP A 161 1.24 6.35 14.84
CA ASP A 161 0.40 7.49 15.22
C ASP A 161 1.12 8.78 14.84
N VAL A 162 0.51 9.58 13.96
CA VAL A 162 1.08 10.82 13.45
C VAL A 162 0.22 11.98 13.95
N LEU A 163 0.73 12.74 14.91
CA LEU A 163 0.09 13.96 15.39
C LEU A 163 0.54 15.15 14.52
N GLY A 164 -0.15 15.34 13.40
CA GLY A 164 0.14 16.37 12.41
C GLY A 164 -0.23 15.90 11.00
N ASP A 165 0.35 16.55 9.98
CA ASP A 165 0.14 16.19 8.58
C ASP A 165 1.17 15.15 8.12
N ALA A 166 0.72 14.14 7.38
CA ALA A 166 1.58 13.18 6.70
C ALA A 166 1.45 13.34 5.17
N GLN A 167 2.52 13.80 4.51
CA GLN A 167 2.56 13.91 3.05
C GLN A 167 3.23 12.66 2.44
N ILE A 168 2.50 11.93 1.59
CA ILE A 168 3.01 10.76 0.85
C ILE A 168 3.10 11.12 -0.63
N GLY A 169 4.31 11.07 -1.20
CA GLY A 169 4.56 11.51 -2.58
C GLY A 169 4.11 10.54 -3.69
N SER A 170 3.72 9.32 -3.31
CA SER A 170 3.27 8.25 -4.21
C SER A 170 2.00 7.61 -3.64
N TYR A 171 1.86 6.28 -3.75
CA TYR A 171 0.68 5.56 -3.25
C TYR A 171 0.79 5.24 -1.76
N MET A 172 -0.33 5.33 -1.05
CA MET A 172 -0.53 4.81 0.30
C MET A 172 -1.38 3.55 0.21
N ASN A 173 -0.80 2.38 0.55
CA ASN A 173 -1.58 1.14 0.64
C ASN A 173 -2.19 1.04 2.03
N LEU A 174 -3.51 1.17 2.11
CA LEU A 174 -4.28 0.96 3.32
C LEU A 174 -4.83 -0.48 3.33
N GLY A 175 -4.83 -1.12 4.49
CA GLY A 175 -5.41 -2.46 4.67
C GLY A 175 -6.95 -2.46 4.61
N GLU A 176 -7.56 -3.60 4.90
CA GLU A 176 -9.02 -3.81 4.79
C GLU A 176 -9.85 -2.90 5.74
N ASP A 177 -9.25 -2.42 6.83
CA ASP A 177 -9.93 -1.68 7.90
C ASP A 177 -9.42 -0.23 8.00
N VAL A 178 -10.14 0.72 7.41
CA VAL A 178 -9.87 2.16 7.54
C VAL A 178 -11.01 2.84 8.29
N TYR A 179 -10.83 3.07 9.60
CA TYR A 179 -11.83 3.71 10.47
C TYR A 179 -11.47 5.18 10.72
N GLY A 180 -12.30 6.11 10.25
CA GLY A 180 -12.20 7.53 10.59
C GLY A 180 -13.20 7.92 11.68
N SER A 181 -12.75 8.45 12.81
CA SER A 181 -13.66 8.91 13.88
C SER A 181 -14.34 10.24 13.53
N TRP A 182 -13.64 11.18 12.87
CA TRP A 182 -14.16 12.50 12.47
C TRP A 182 -13.50 13.08 11.20
N GLY A 183 -13.03 12.21 10.31
CA GLY A 183 -12.45 12.61 9.03
C GLY A 183 -12.58 11.46 8.06
N SER A 184 -13.44 11.62 7.07
CA SER A 184 -13.37 10.82 5.85
C SER A 184 -11.92 10.86 5.34
N VAL A 185 -11.39 9.74 4.84
CA VAL A 185 -10.22 9.78 3.97
C VAL A 185 -10.62 10.69 2.81
N LEU A 186 -10.23 11.96 2.87
CA LEU A 186 -10.42 12.91 1.81
C LEU A 186 -9.34 12.59 0.78
N VAL A 187 -9.58 11.57 -0.02
CA VAL A 187 -8.92 11.48 -1.31
C VAL A 187 -9.40 12.74 -2.03
N ASN A 188 -8.53 13.73 -2.23
CA ASN A 188 -8.80 14.89 -3.07
C ASN A 188 -8.79 14.42 -4.52
N ASP A 189 -9.65 13.45 -4.82
CA ASP A 189 -9.96 13.05 -6.17
C ASP A 189 -11.02 14.01 -6.66
N LYS A 190 -10.71 14.68 -7.76
CA LYS A 190 -11.58 15.67 -8.37
C LYS A 190 -12.77 15.01 -9.07
N ASP A 191 -12.85 13.68 -9.01
CA ASP A 191 -13.89 12.87 -9.62
C ASP A 191 -14.86 12.36 -8.56
N THR A 192 -15.86 13.20 -8.26
CA THR A 192 -17.13 12.71 -7.72
C THR A 192 -17.66 11.63 -8.66
N CYS A 193 -17.58 10.37 -8.19
CA CYS A 193 -18.15 9.13 -8.73
C CYS A 193 -17.24 8.21 -9.58
N ASN A 194 -16.33 7.51 -8.89
CA ASN A 194 -16.08 6.06 -9.04
C ASN A 194 -15.34 5.55 -10.29
N GLU A 195 -14.07 5.14 -10.12
CA GLU A 195 -13.46 4.08 -10.94
C GLU A 195 -12.81 2.89 -10.19
N ASP A 196 -12.44 2.96 -8.91
CA ASP A 196 -11.69 1.84 -8.28
C ASP A 196 -12.39 1.19 -7.07
N ILE A 197 -13.51 0.51 -7.30
CA ILE A 197 -13.94 -0.60 -6.44
C ILE A 197 -13.73 -1.91 -7.19
N THR A 198 -12.46 -2.31 -7.33
CA THR A 198 -12.12 -3.68 -7.68
C THR A 198 -12.33 -4.56 -6.44
N ASN A 199 -13.43 -5.31 -6.45
CA ASN A 199 -13.75 -6.45 -5.57
C ASN A 199 -14.30 -6.16 -4.16
N GLN A 200 -15.55 -5.67 -4.06
CA GLN A 200 -16.52 -6.35 -3.18
C GLN A 200 -17.96 -5.94 -3.51
N TYR A 201 -18.81 -6.95 -3.54
CA TYR A 201 -20.21 -6.91 -3.94
C TYR A 201 -21.08 -6.21 -2.90
N ASP A 202 -21.18 -4.88 -2.91
CA ASP A 202 -22.09 -4.17 -2.01
C ASP A 202 -23.17 -3.37 -2.75
N CYS A 203 -24.43 -3.76 -2.50
CA CYS A 203 -25.57 -2.86 -2.68
C CYS A 203 -25.53 -1.80 -1.59
N LEU A 204 -24.79 -0.71 -1.80
CA LEU A 204 -24.83 0.44 -0.91
C LEU A 204 -26.12 1.23 -1.17
N VAL A 205 -27.12 1.03 -0.32
CA VAL A 205 -28.32 1.88 -0.27
C VAL A 205 -27.97 3.12 0.55
N ASP A 206 -27.46 4.17 -0.08
CA ASP A 206 -27.30 5.48 0.55
C ASP A 206 -28.65 6.23 0.52
N VAL A 207 -29.42 6.06 1.60
CA VAL A 207 -30.73 6.70 1.82
C VAL A 207 -30.65 8.23 1.96
N GLN A 208 -29.46 8.83 2.05
CA GLN A 208 -29.31 10.29 2.20
C GLN A 208 -29.10 11.02 0.88
N LYS A 209 -28.68 10.35 -0.20
CA LYS A 209 -28.24 11.00 -1.45
C LYS A 209 -29.21 10.91 -2.64
N ASN A 210 -30.38 10.28 -2.50
CA ASN A 210 -31.43 10.23 -3.55
C ASN A 210 -30.99 9.73 -4.94
N CYS A 211 -29.86 9.02 -5.05
CA CYS A 211 -29.37 8.47 -6.31
C CYS A 211 -29.38 6.94 -6.23
N ILE A 212 -29.92 6.30 -7.28
CA ILE A 212 -29.86 4.86 -7.50
C ILE A 212 -28.85 4.63 -8.63
N ASP A 213 -27.65 4.15 -8.32
CA ASP A 213 -26.66 3.72 -9.33
C ASP A 213 -26.70 2.19 -9.44
N ILE A 214 -27.08 1.67 -10.62
CA ILE A 214 -27.13 0.23 -10.90
C ILE A 214 -26.07 -0.06 -11.95
N ARG A 215 -24.88 -0.51 -11.51
CA ARG A 215 -23.82 -0.98 -12.42
C ARG A 215 -23.90 -2.50 -12.58
N SER A 216 -23.98 -2.99 -13.81
CA SER A 216 -23.84 -4.43 -14.13
C SER A 216 -22.83 -4.60 -15.26
N SER A 217 -21.72 -5.29 -14.97
CA SER A 217 -20.60 -5.51 -15.88
C SER A 217 -20.54 -6.93 -16.44
N ASN A 218 -21.69 -7.60 -16.67
CA ASN A 218 -21.87 -8.84 -17.48
C ASN A 218 -22.52 -10.05 -16.78
N GLN A 219 -23.40 -9.88 -15.79
CA GLN A 219 -24.37 -10.93 -15.46
C GLN A 219 -25.73 -10.31 -15.17
N LYS A 220 -26.71 -10.67 -16.01
CA LYS A 220 -28.15 -10.39 -15.88
C LYS A 220 -28.69 -10.94 -14.56
N ARG A 221 -28.44 -10.24 -13.46
CA ARG A 221 -28.99 -10.55 -12.14
C ARG A 221 -30.04 -9.51 -11.79
N THR A 222 -31.23 -9.99 -11.44
CA THR A 222 -32.32 -9.17 -10.90
C THR A 222 -31.85 -8.50 -9.61
N VAL A 223 -31.71 -7.16 -9.62
CA VAL A 223 -31.46 -6.39 -8.40
C VAL A 223 -32.81 -6.00 -7.80
N ASN A 224 -33.31 -6.84 -6.89
CA ASN A 224 -34.52 -6.53 -6.12
C ASN A 224 -34.17 -5.56 -4.99
N CYS A 225 -33.94 -4.29 -5.33
CA CYS A 225 -33.78 -3.22 -4.34
C CYS A 225 -35.15 -2.89 -3.72
N THR A 226 -35.48 -3.53 -2.61
CA THR A 226 -36.69 -3.21 -1.85
C THR A 226 -36.40 -2.04 -0.93
N ILE A 227 -36.54 -0.82 -1.45
CA ILE A 227 -36.46 0.39 -0.62
C ILE A 227 -37.83 0.54 0.07
N ASN A 228 -37.86 0.45 1.40
CA ASN A 228 -38.96 0.82 2.32
C ASN A 228 -40.36 0.97 1.69
N ARG A 229 -41.29 0.01 1.86
CA ARG A 229 -42.74 0.07 1.52
C ARG A 229 -43.19 0.59 0.12
N PHE A 230 -42.32 1.13 -0.72
CA PHE A 230 -42.65 1.73 -2.02
C PHE A 230 -42.68 0.72 -3.16
N GLY A 231 -42.11 -0.47 -2.97
CA GLY A 231 -42.33 -1.63 -3.85
C GLY A 231 -41.81 -1.46 -5.28
N LEU A 232 -40.70 -0.74 -5.48
CA LEU A 232 -40.05 -0.63 -6.80
C LEU A 232 -39.22 -1.90 -7.11
N VAL A 233 -39.35 -2.45 -8.32
CA VAL A 233 -38.41 -3.42 -8.91
C VAL A 233 -38.14 -2.97 -10.34
N ILE A 234 -36.87 -2.97 -10.70
CA ILE A 234 -36.39 -2.75 -12.07
C ILE A 234 -35.74 -4.07 -12.51
N ASP A 235 -36.32 -4.75 -13.49
CA ASP A 235 -35.75 -5.97 -14.07
C ASP A 235 -35.02 -5.61 -15.37
N THR A 236 -33.70 -5.47 -15.28
CA THR A 236 -32.84 -5.15 -16.42
C THR A 236 -32.71 -6.30 -17.43
N THR A 237 -33.09 -7.52 -17.05
CA THR A 237 -33.07 -8.67 -17.98
C THR A 237 -34.25 -8.63 -18.93
N LYS A 238 -35.34 -7.99 -18.48
CA LYS A 238 -36.59 -7.78 -19.20
C LYS A 238 -36.83 -6.32 -19.59
N ASN A 239 -35.94 -5.40 -19.22
CA ASN A 239 -36.18 -3.96 -19.34
C ASN A 239 -37.56 -3.54 -18.79
N SER A 240 -37.99 -4.13 -17.67
CA SER A 240 -39.31 -3.88 -17.08
C SER A 240 -39.22 -3.12 -15.75
N ILE A 241 -40.28 -2.37 -15.45
CA ILE A 241 -40.39 -1.58 -14.21
C ILE A 241 -41.68 -1.98 -13.50
N ALA A 242 -41.61 -2.23 -12.20
CA ALA A 242 -42.82 -2.32 -11.42
C ALA A 242 -42.73 -1.61 -10.08
N LEU A 243 -43.78 -0.88 -9.72
CA LEU A 243 -43.85 -0.01 -8.55
C LEU A 243 -45.15 -0.29 -7.78
N GLY A 244 -45.09 -0.35 -6.44
CA GLY A 244 -46.23 -0.70 -5.57
C GLY A 244 -46.17 -2.12 -5.00
N ALA A 245 -47.22 -2.57 -4.30
CA ALA A 245 -47.27 -3.90 -3.69
C ALA A 245 -48.72 -4.39 -3.47
N PRO A 246 -49.04 -5.66 -3.80
CA PRO A 246 -48.26 -6.58 -4.63
C PRO A 246 -48.23 -6.12 -6.10
N LYS A 247 -47.26 -6.54 -6.91
CA LYS A 247 -47.20 -6.20 -8.34
C LYS A 247 -46.33 -7.18 -9.12
N GLU A 248 -46.48 -7.19 -10.44
CA GLU A 248 -45.69 -8.04 -11.31
C GLU A 248 -45.52 -7.40 -12.70
N ALA A 249 -44.28 -7.09 -13.11
CA ALA A 249 -43.95 -6.74 -14.50
C ALA A 249 -43.06 -7.83 -15.10
N SER A 250 -43.69 -8.94 -15.52
CA SER A 250 -42.99 -10.13 -16.00
C SER A 250 -42.83 -10.18 -17.53
N GLY A 251 -43.48 -9.29 -18.28
CA GLY A 251 -43.30 -9.11 -19.71
C GLY A 251 -42.01 -8.34 -20.06
N LEU A 252 -41.43 -8.64 -21.22
CA LEU A 252 -40.28 -7.88 -21.76
C LEU A 252 -40.75 -6.47 -22.15
N TYR A 253 -40.04 -5.44 -21.70
CA TYR A 253 -40.35 -4.01 -21.77
C TYR A 253 -41.66 -3.60 -21.06
N SER A 254 -42.15 -4.39 -20.09
CA SER A 254 -43.43 -4.10 -19.44
C SER A 254 -43.33 -3.10 -18.27
N THR A 255 -44.46 -2.47 -17.95
CA THR A 255 -44.59 -1.56 -16.80
C THR A 255 -45.79 -1.93 -15.94
N ALA A 256 -45.60 -2.20 -14.65
CA ALA A 256 -46.69 -2.46 -13.70
C ALA A 256 -46.64 -1.51 -12.50
N MET A 257 -47.58 -0.57 -12.41
CA MET A 257 -47.55 0.50 -11.41
C MET A 257 -48.84 0.57 -10.58
N GLY A 258 -48.75 0.26 -9.28
CA GLY A 258 -49.84 0.38 -8.32
C GLY A 258 -50.02 -0.88 -7.46
N GLN A 259 -51.22 -1.07 -6.93
CA GLN A 259 -51.53 -2.19 -6.02
C GLN A 259 -52.16 -3.34 -6.82
N SER A 260 -51.63 -4.55 -6.66
CA SER A 260 -52.08 -5.75 -7.39
C SER A 260 -52.08 -5.60 -8.91
N THR A 261 -51.10 -4.90 -9.49
CA THR A 261 -50.99 -4.73 -10.95
C THR A 261 -50.11 -5.79 -11.59
N THR A 262 -50.54 -6.37 -12.71
CA THR A 262 -49.79 -7.39 -13.48
C THR A 262 -49.64 -6.98 -14.94
N ALA A 263 -48.40 -6.75 -15.39
CA ALA A 263 -48.04 -6.50 -16.78
C ALA A 263 -47.14 -7.63 -17.30
N ASN A 264 -47.75 -8.69 -17.83
CA ASN A 264 -47.06 -9.90 -18.29
C ASN A 264 -47.01 -10.05 -19.82
N GLY A 265 -47.69 -9.19 -20.59
CA GLY A 265 -47.53 -9.10 -22.05
C GLY A 265 -46.24 -8.39 -22.48
N TYR A 266 -45.73 -8.68 -23.68
CA TYR A 266 -44.61 -7.94 -24.29
C TYR A 266 -45.00 -6.46 -24.47
N VAL A 267 -44.20 -5.51 -23.97
CA VAL A 267 -44.47 -4.04 -24.02
C VAL A 267 -45.82 -3.67 -23.36
N SER A 268 -46.32 -4.51 -22.44
CA SER A 268 -47.60 -4.24 -21.76
C SER A 268 -47.47 -3.19 -20.66
N THR A 269 -48.55 -2.46 -20.40
CA THR A 269 -48.62 -1.47 -19.32
C THR A 269 -49.85 -1.73 -18.45
N ALA A 270 -49.65 -1.99 -17.16
CA ALA A 270 -50.71 -2.13 -16.16
C ALA A 270 -50.55 -1.05 -15.08
N MET A 271 -51.57 -0.22 -14.85
CA MET A 271 -51.48 0.89 -13.90
C MET A 271 -52.75 1.08 -13.09
N GLY A 272 -52.64 1.14 -11.75
CA GLY A 272 -53.75 1.41 -10.83
C GLY A 272 -53.94 0.34 -9.75
N SER A 273 -55.16 -0.16 -9.54
CA SER A 273 -55.47 -1.17 -8.52
C SER A 273 -56.11 -2.41 -9.15
N SER A 274 -55.51 -3.59 -8.96
CA SER A 274 -56.01 -4.86 -9.51
C SER A 274 -56.15 -4.84 -11.05
N THR A 275 -55.16 -4.27 -11.75
CA THR A 275 -55.17 -4.18 -13.22
C THR A 275 -54.26 -5.21 -13.86
N THR A 276 -54.70 -5.86 -14.94
CA THR A 276 -53.92 -6.89 -15.66
C THR A 276 -53.80 -6.54 -17.13
N ALA A 277 -52.57 -6.36 -17.63
CA ALA A 277 -52.25 -6.20 -19.04
C ALA A 277 -51.48 -7.45 -19.51
N SER A 278 -52.19 -8.39 -20.15
CA SER A 278 -51.65 -9.70 -20.57
C SER A 278 -51.52 -9.90 -22.06
N GLY A 279 -52.17 -9.06 -22.88
CA GLY A 279 -51.90 -9.01 -24.31
C GLY A 279 -50.54 -8.37 -24.59
N SER A 280 -49.85 -8.80 -25.64
CA SER A 280 -48.70 -8.03 -26.15
C SER A 280 -49.18 -6.66 -26.63
N TYR A 281 -48.41 -5.61 -26.33
CA TYR A 281 -48.74 -4.20 -26.56
C TYR A 281 -50.07 -3.75 -25.91
N SER A 282 -50.53 -4.45 -24.87
CA SER A 282 -51.78 -4.11 -24.20
C SER A 282 -51.59 -3.04 -23.13
N THR A 283 -52.64 -2.25 -22.89
CA THR A 283 -52.68 -1.25 -21.83
C THR A 283 -53.90 -1.46 -20.94
N ALA A 284 -53.70 -1.67 -19.65
CA ALA A 284 -54.74 -1.76 -18.63
C ALA A 284 -54.55 -0.67 -17.58
N MET A 285 -55.51 0.25 -17.43
CA MET A 285 -55.39 1.37 -16.50
C MET A 285 -56.67 1.62 -15.70
N GLY A 286 -56.55 1.78 -14.38
CA GLY A 286 -57.66 2.13 -13.49
C GLY A 286 -57.84 1.13 -12.35
N SER A 287 -59.06 0.64 -12.12
CA SER A 287 -59.34 -0.33 -11.06
C SER A 287 -60.09 -1.54 -11.59
N HIS A 288 -59.58 -2.75 -11.34
CA HIS A 288 -60.15 -4.00 -11.84
C HIS A 288 -60.26 -4.07 -13.37
N THR A 289 -59.24 -3.58 -14.09
CA THR A 289 -59.23 -3.57 -15.56
C THR A 289 -58.39 -4.72 -16.13
N ALA A 290 -58.83 -5.34 -17.22
CA ALA A 290 -58.11 -6.41 -17.89
C ALA A 290 -57.97 -6.15 -19.40
N ALA A 291 -56.74 -6.04 -19.90
CA ALA A 291 -56.43 -5.94 -21.32
C ALA A 291 -55.69 -7.22 -21.77
N SER A 292 -56.42 -8.20 -22.29
CA SER A 292 -55.89 -9.53 -22.63
C SER A 292 -55.75 -9.78 -24.14
N GLY A 293 -56.33 -8.93 -24.98
CA GLY A 293 -56.14 -9.00 -26.43
C GLY A 293 -54.79 -8.40 -26.87
N LEU A 294 -54.22 -8.93 -27.96
CA LEU A 294 -53.07 -8.31 -28.64
C LEU A 294 -53.45 -6.87 -29.07
N PHE A 295 -52.62 -5.86 -28.76
CA PHE A 295 -52.93 -4.43 -28.97
C PHE A 295 -54.20 -3.92 -28.27
N SER A 296 -54.70 -4.60 -27.24
CA SER A 296 -55.94 -4.18 -26.55
C SER A 296 -55.72 -3.05 -25.55
N THR A 297 -56.75 -2.23 -25.34
CA THR A 297 -56.72 -1.14 -24.35
C THR A 297 -57.95 -1.22 -23.44
N ALA A 298 -57.75 -1.39 -22.14
CA ALA A 298 -58.79 -1.36 -21.12
C ALA A 298 -58.53 -0.22 -20.13
N MET A 299 -59.43 0.77 -20.05
CA MET A 299 -59.27 1.91 -19.12
C MET A 299 -60.55 2.23 -18.35
N GLY A 300 -60.45 2.27 -17.02
CA GLY A 300 -61.56 2.69 -16.13
C GLY A 300 -61.78 1.76 -14.93
N HIS A 301 -63.04 1.43 -14.64
CA HIS A 301 -63.42 0.60 -13.48
C HIS A 301 -64.18 -0.65 -13.92
N TYR A 302 -63.67 -1.85 -13.64
CA TYR A 302 -64.23 -3.12 -14.12
C TYR A 302 -64.32 -3.22 -15.66
N THR A 303 -63.30 -2.78 -16.38
CA THR A 303 -63.28 -2.80 -17.86
C THR A 303 -62.47 -3.98 -18.41
N THR A 304 -63.00 -4.69 -19.40
CA THR A 304 -62.31 -5.81 -20.06
C THR A 304 -62.16 -5.56 -21.56
N SER A 305 -60.94 -5.64 -22.08
CA SER A 305 -60.62 -5.60 -23.50
C SER A 305 -59.92 -6.90 -23.89
N SER A 306 -60.67 -7.87 -24.44
CA SER A 306 -60.18 -9.23 -24.74
C SER A 306 -60.06 -9.54 -26.23
N GLY A 307 -60.71 -8.76 -27.09
CA GLY A 307 -60.54 -8.88 -28.54
C GLY A 307 -59.16 -8.38 -29.00
N GLN A 308 -58.60 -8.97 -30.05
CA GLN A 308 -57.42 -8.40 -30.70
C GLN A 308 -57.72 -6.98 -31.20
N SER A 309 -56.87 -6.02 -30.88
CA SER A 309 -57.02 -4.60 -31.22
C SER A 309 -58.32 -3.96 -30.68
N SER A 310 -58.91 -4.57 -29.65
CA SER A 310 -60.12 -4.04 -28.99
C SER A 310 -59.80 -2.86 -28.07
N THR A 311 -60.80 -2.02 -27.82
CA THR A 311 -60.71 -0.90 -26.86
C THR A 311 -61.95 -0.87 -25.97
N ALA A 312 -61.76 -0.97 -24.64
CA ALA A 312 -62.81 -0.84 -23.64
C ALA A 312 -62.51 0.34 -22.69
N ILE A 313 -63.36 1.36 -22.67
CA ILE A 313 -63.16 2.56 -21.84
C ILE A 313 -64.43 2.91 -21.06
N GLY A 314 -64.33 3.02 -19.73
CA GLY A 314 -65.42 3.50 -18.88
C GLY A 314 -65.65 2.65 -17.63
N GLN A 315 -66.90 2.36 -17.29
CA GLN A 315 -67.25 1.55 -16.12
C GLN A 315 -68.01 0.29 -16.56
N SER A 316 -67.53 -0.89 -16.16
CA SER A 316 -68.20 -2.16 -16.49
C SER A 316 -68.35 -2.39 -18.00
N THR A 317 -67.37 -1.95 -18.80
CA THR A 317 -67.39 -2.08 -20.27
C THR A 317 -66.61 -3.30 -20.74
N THR A 318 -67.09 -4.00 -21.77
CA THR A 318 -66.43 -5.18 -22.35
C THR A 318 -66.26 -5.04 -23.87
N ALA A 319 -65.03 -5.10 -24.37
CA ALA A 319 -64.74 -5.18 -25.80
C ALA A 319 -64.10 -6.54 -26.11
N SER A 320 -64.89 -7.49 -26.61
CA SER A 320 -64.46 -8.88 -26.89
C SER A 320 -64.35 -9.20 -28.39
N GLY A 321 -64.99 -8.40 -29.25
CA GLY A 321 -64.82 -8.49 -30.70
C GLY A 321 -63.42 -8.08 -31.18
N MET A 322 -62.96 -8.71 -32.27
CA MET A 322 -61.76 -8.24 -32.97
C MET A 322 -61.97 -6.81 -33.47
N ALA A 323 -61.04 -5.92 -33.16
CA ALA A 323 -61.11 -4.49 -33.44
C ALA A 323 -62.37 -3.79 -32.90
N SER A 324 -63.06 -4.36 -31.91
CA SER A 324 -64.27 -3.75 -31.34
C SER A 324 -63.93 -2.62 -30.38
N THR A 325 -64.85 -1.66 -30.25
CA THR A 325 -64.74 -0.56 -29.30
C THR A 325 -65.99 -0.49 -28.44
N ALA A 326 -65.83 -0.60 -27.13
CA ALA A 326 -66.89 -0.41 -26.14
C ALA A 326 -66.55 0.80 -25.26
N MET A 327 -67.43 1.80 -25.21
CA MET A 327 -67.20 3.02 -24.43
C MET A 327 -68.47 3.44 -23.68
N GLY A 328 -68.34 3.75 -22.40
CA GLY A 328 -69.44 4.25 -21.56
C GLY A 328 -69.61 3.46 -20.26
N VAL A 329 -70.86 3.20 -19.87
CA VAL A 329 -71.19 2.43 -18.67
C VAL A 329 -71.97 1.19 -19.08
N GLY A 330 -71.49 0.00 -18.73
CA GLY A 330 -72.18 -1.26 -19.01
C GLY A 330 -72.26 -1.65 -20.50
N THR A 331 -71.39 -1.11 -21.34
CA THR A 331 -71.40 -1.35 -22.79
C THR A 331 -70.60 -2.59 -23.18
N THR A 332 -71.09 -3.35 -24.17
CA THR A 332 -70.42 -4.55 -24.71
C THR A 332 -70.29 -4.45 -26.24
N ALA A 333 -69.11 -4.76 -26.79
CA ALA A 333 -68.82 -4.73 -28.23
C ALA A 333 -67.98 -5.92 -28.72
#